data_AF-A0A0V0SKY5-F1
#
_entry.id   AF-A0A0V0SKY5-F1
#
_cell.length_a   1.000
_cell.length_b   1.000
_cell.length_c   1.000
_cell.angle_alpha   90.00
_cell.angle_beta   90.00
_cell.angle_gamma   90.00
#
_symmetry.space_group_name_H-M   'P 1'
#
loop_
_entity.id
_entity.type
_entity.pdbx_description
1 polymer ?
#
loop_
_entity_poly.entity_id
_entity_poly.type
_entity_poly.pdbx_seq_one_letter_code
_entity_poly.pdbx_strand_id
1 'polypeptide(L)'
;MLRSVKRLPWSVKPRFCHSSVNCVAVDRRDHCLGSISIEDAHNWKLIQDDVALHRAFSVFLFHSDGRMLIQKRASSKATFPGYWSNACCSHPRFMPDETNSDPPFSGIKCAAQRRMSEEFKIPLIPLESFHFIDRFIYKAQFNESLGEHELDYVFFVRSDLLIEPNFNEVELIQYVEEAQLKELLEFSDRKPEIMQFAPWFRLIAKKFLFLWWKHLATDMDELESIANTPAVEVMLVACIIIESISTNTTLVILERNFHVRKSQYWCPTINVEKIWSLIPETVRRQYSRSKSKAPVIDVVQSGYHKVLGKGKLPKQPVIVKAKFFSKRAEEKIKKVGGACLLVA
;
A
#
# COMPACT_ATOMS: atom_id res chain seq x y z
N MET A 1 25.23 -45.10 -0.12
CA MET A 1 24.16 -45.66 -0.98
C MET A 1 22.98 -44.68 -0.94
N LEU A 2 23.05 -43.60 -1.72
CA LEU A 2 22.03 -42.55 -1.75
C LEU A 2 20.84 -43.04 -2.58
N ARG A 3 19.70 -43.31 -1.93
CA ARG A 3 18.46 -43.67 -2.62
C ARG A 3 17.88 -42.42 -3.27
N SER A 4 17.87 -42.43 -4.60
CA SER A 4 17.13 -41.50 -5.45
C SER A 4 15.66 -41.45 -5.05
N VAL A 5 15.22 -40.30 -4.53
CA VAL A 5 13.80 -39.99 -4.36
C VAL A 5 13.31 -39.44 -5.71
N LYS A 6 12.58 -40.28 -6.45
CA LYS A 6 11.88 -39.87 -7.67
C LYS A 6 10.90 -38.75 -7.32
N ARG A 7 11.15 -37.53 -7.82
CA ARG A 7 10.15 -36.44 -7.81
C ARG A 7 8.96 -36.87 -8.67
N LEU A 8 7.78 -36.95 -8.06
CA LEU A 8 6.50 -37.09 -8.77
C LEU A 8 6.20 -35.77 -9.52
N PRO A 9 5.73 -35.81 -10.78
CA PRO A 9 5.38 -34.61 -11.53
C PRO A 9 4.00 -34.13 -11.08
N TRP A 10 3.94 -33.27 -10.07
CA TRP A 10 2.72 -32.51 -9.78
C TRP A 10 2.73 -31.24 -10.63
N SER A 11 2.05 -31.27 -11.77
CA SER A 11 1.64 -30.06 -12.49
C SER A 11 0.50 -29.38 -11.71
N VAL A 12 0.86 -28.67 -10.64
CA VAL A 12 -0.09 -27.81 -9.93
C VAL A 12 -0.39 -26.63 -10.85
N LYS A 13 -1.63 -26.55 -11.37
CA LYS A 13 -2.06 -25.36 -12.10
C LYS A 13 -1.91 -24.13 -11.19
N PRO A 14 -1.34 -23.01 -11.70
CA PRO A 14 -1.34 -21.74 -10.97
C PRO A 14 -2.76 -21.40 -10.56
N ARG A 15 -2.96 -21.07 -9.28
CA ARG A 15 -4.28 -20.73 -8.74
C ARG A 15 -4.17 -19.47 -7.91
N PHE A 16 -5.12 -18.57 -8.11
CA PHE A 16 -5.51 -17.69 -7.01
C PHE A 16 -6.16 -18.60 -5.97
N CYS A 17 -5.54 -18.75 -4.80
CA CYS A 17 -6.07 -19.60 -3.73
C CYS A 17 -7.48 -19.16 -3.29
N HIS A 18 -7.89 -17.93 -3.65
CA HIS A 18 -9.17 -17.32 -3.31
C HIS A 18 -9.75 -16.52 -4.49
N SER A 19 -10.25 -17.19 -5.54
CA SER A 19 -10.81 -16.55 -6.75
C SER A 19 -12.12 -15.75 -6.55
N SER A 20 -12.53 -15.55 -5.29
CA SER A 20 -13.69 -14.75 -4.89
C SER A 20 -13.29 -13.54 -4.03
N VAL A 21 -11.99 -13.31 -3.85
CA VAL A 21 -11.48 -12.19 -3.05
C VAL A 21 -11.38 -10.95 -3.93
N ASN A 22 -11.95 -9.86 -3.42
CA ASN A 22 -11.80 -8.53 -4.00
C ASN A 22 -10.75 -7.74 -3.24
N CYS A 23 -9.84 -7.12 -3.98
CA CYS A 23 -8.84 -6.17 -3.49
C CYS A 23 -9.42 -4.74 -3.44
N VAL A 24 -8.76 -3.86 -2.68
CA VAL A 24 -9.11 -2.44 -2.62
C VAL A 24 -8.51 -1.71 -3.83
N ALA A 25 -9.35 -1.30 -4.78
CA ALA A 25 -8.94 -0.48 -5.92
C ALA A 25 -8.68 0.96 -5.46
N VAL A 26 -7.61 1.60 -5.97
CA VAL A 26 -7.19 2.95 -5.53
C VAL A 26 -6.70 3.83 -6.67
N ASP A 27 -6.76 5.15 -6.47
CA ASP A 27 -6.03 6.10 -7.31
C ASP A 27 -4.56 6.24 -6.86
N ARG A 28 -3.75 6.97 -7.64
CA ARG A 28 -2.33 7.22 -7.32
C ARG A 28 -2.09 8.03 -6.04
N ARG A 29 -3.13 8.59 -5.44
CA ARG A 29 -3.09 9.30 -4.15
C ARG A 29 -3.61 8.44 -3.01
N ASP A 30 -3.85 7.15 -3.27
CA ASP A 30 -4.38 6.17 -2.34
C ASP A 30 -5.83 6.43 -1.90
N HIS A 31 -6.62 7.14 -2.72
CA HIS A 31 -8.06 7.21 -2.49
C HIS A 31 -8.70 5.90 -2.96
N CYS A 32 -9.51 5.29 -2.09
CA CYS A 32 -10.27 4.10 -2.45
C CYS A 32 -11.31 4.41 -3.53
N LEU A 33 -11.29 3.64 -4.61
CA LEU A 33 -12.22 3.74 -5.75
C LEU A 33 -13.29 2.65 -5.73
N GLY A 34 -13.16 1.66 -4.85
CA GLY A 34 -14.06 0.52 -4.73
C GLY A 34 -13.30 -0.81 -4.66
N SER A 35 -13.94 -1.88 -5.13
CA SER A 35 -13.38 -3.23 -5.23
C SER A 35 -12.90 -3.54 -6.63
N ILE A 36 -11.86 -4.36 -6.74
CA ILE A 36 -11.44 -5.05 -7.98
C ILE A 36 -11.23 -6.54 -7.66
N SER A 37 -11.62 -7.45 -8.56
CA SER A 37 -11.36 -8.88 -8.38
C SER A 37 -9.86 -9.15 -8.37
N ILE A 38 -9.40 -10.17 -7.64
CA ILE A 38 -7.98 -10.51 -7.64
C ILE A 38 -7.50 -10.88 -9.06
N GLU A 39 -8.33 -11.51 -9.88
CA GLU A 39 -8.02 -11.83 -11.27
C GLU A 39 -7.79 -10.57 -12.12
N ASP A 40 -8.70 -9.58 -12.02
CA ASP A 40 -8.61 -8.34 -12.79
C ASP A 40 -7.47 -7.45 -12.31
N ALA A 41 -7.23 -7.43 -10.98
CA ALA A 41 -6.14 -6.69 -10.35
C ALA A 41 -4.75 -7.12 -10.87
N HIS A 42 -4.62 -8.39 -11.24
CA HIS A 42 -3.37 -8.97 -11.74
C HIS A 42 -3.38 -9.22 -13.26
N ASN A 43 -4.43 -8.80 -13.96
CA ASN A 43 -4.53 -8.95 -15.40
C ASN A 43 -3.61 -7.94 -16.10
N TRP A 44 -2.63 -8.42 -16.84
CA TRP A 44 -1.59 -7.57 -17.43
C TRP A 44 -2.16 -6.55 -18.42
N LYS A 45 -3.21 -6.89 -19.16
CA LYS A 45 -3.86 -5.94 -20.08
C LYS A 45 -4.51 -4.78 -19.32
N LEU A 46 -5.24 -5.07 -18.24
CA LEU A 46 -5.84 -4.04 -17.38
C LEU A 46 -4.78 -3.20 -16.65
N ILE A 47 -3.65 -3.80 -16.30
CA ILE A 47 -2.48 -3.09 -15.75
C ILE A 47 -1.87 -2.12 -16.77
N GLN A 48 -1.75 -2.55 -18.04
CA GLN A 48 -1.25 -1.70 -19.13
C GLN A 48 -2.19 -0.51 -19.40
N ASP A 49 -3.51 -0.73 -19.30
CA ASP A 49 -4.53 0.31 -19.44
C ASP A 49 -4.65 1.23 -18.20
N ASP A 50 -3.83 1.03 -17.17
CA ASP A 50 -3.77 1.81 -15.91
C ASP A 50 -5.06 1.78 -15.07
N VAL A 51 -5.88 0.74 -15.22
CA VAL A 51 -7.18 0.59 -14.51
C VAL A 51 -7.15 -0.45 -13.38
N ALA A 52 -6.04 -1.17 -13.21
CA ALA A 52 -5.88 -2.24 -12.22
C ALA A 52 -5.06 -1.85 -10.97
N LEU A 53 -4.86 -0.54 -10.70
CA LEU A 53 -4.13 -0.10 -9.50
C LEU A 53 -4.92 -0.48 -8.24
N HIS A 54 -4.29 -1.24 -7.36
CA HIS A 54 -4.88 -1.69 -6.11
C HIS A 54 -3.90 -1.61 -4.95
N ARG A 55 -4.43 -1.59 -3.72
CA ARG A 55 -3.61 -1.51 -2.51
C ARG A 55 -2.98 -2.88 -2.21
N ALA A 56 -1.75 -2.88 -1.76
CA ALA A 56 -1.01 -4.07 -1.34
C ALA A 56 -0.14 -3.77 -0.11
N PHE A 57 0.46 -4.79 0.47
CA PHE A 57 1.46 -4.63 1.53
C PHE A 57 2.61 -5.63 1.38
N SER A 58 3.77 -5.21 1.91
CA SER A 58 5.00 -5.97 2.02
C SER A 58 5.50 -5.95 3.48
N VAL A 59 5.45 -7.09 4.16
CA VAL A 59 5.98 -7.28 5.52
C VAL A 59 7.42 -7.79 5.47
N PHE A 60 8.31 -7.09 6.15
CA PHE A 60 9.68 -7.52 6.44
C PHE A 60 9.73 -7.93 7.92
N LEU A 61 9.91 -9.23 8.16
CA LEU A 61 9.97 -9.79 9.51
C LEU A 61 11.43 -9.94 9.93
N PHE A 62 11.77 -9.35 11.07
CA PHE A 62 13.08 -9.47 11.71
C PHE A 62 12.95 -10.28 13.00
N HIS A 63 13.91 -11.15 13.24
CA HIS A 63 14.12 -11.78 14.53
C HIS A 63 14.89 -10.84 15.47
N SER A 64 14.81 -11.03 16.79
CA SER A 64 15.49 -10.20 17.79
C SER A 64 17.02 -10.19 17.66
N ASP A 65 17.60 -11.22 17.06
CA ASP A 65 19.04 -11.29 16.72
C ASP A 65 19.44 -10.50 15.47
N GLY A 66 18.50 -9.79 14.84
CA GLY A 66 18.76 -8.93 13.68
C GLY A 66 18.71 -9.64 12.32
N ARG A 67 18.45 -10.96 12.27
CA ARG A 67 18.24 -11.68 11.01
C ARG A 67 16.84 -11.41 10.46
N MET A 68 16.71 -11.36 9.13
CA MET A 68 15.44 -11.16 8.44
C MET A 68 14.93 -12.44 7.82
N LEU A 69 13.62 -12.70 7.92
CA LEU A 69 12.98 -13.79 7.22
C LEU A 69 12.78 -13.45 5.73
N ILE A 70 13.31 -14.29 4.86
CA ILE A 70 12.93 -14.36 3.44
C ILE A 70 12.17 -15.66 3.18
N GLN A 71 11.27 -15.63 2.20
CA GLN A 71 10.52 -16.79 1.77
C GLN A 71 10.69 -17.06 0.28
N LYS A 72 10.58 -18.32 -0.12
CA LYS A 72 10.39 -18.74 -1.50
C LYS A 72 8.92 -19.04 -1.71
N ARG A 73 8.28 -18.31 -2.62
CA ARG A 73 6.86 -18.45 -2.95
C ARG A 73 6.57 -19.87 -3.47
N ALA A 74 5.45 -20.45 -3.05
CA ALA A 74 5.02 -21.75 -3.55
C ALA A 74 4.85 -21.76 -5.08
N SER A 75 5.10 -22.90 -5.71
CA SER A 75 4.96 -23.08 -7.16
C SER A 75 3.51 -22.98 -7.65
N SER A 76 2.54 -23.08 -6.74
CA SER A 76 1.10 -22.93 -6.96
C SER A 76 0.63 -21.48 -7.12
N LYS A 77 1.45 -20.48 -6.73
CA LYS A 77 1.08 -19.05 -6.79
C LYS A 77 0.80 -18.63 -8.25
N ALA A 78 -0.23 -17.79 -8.44
CA ALA A 78 -0.60 -17.28 -9.76
C ALA A 78 0.48 -16.36 -10.37
N THR A 79 1.02 -15.43 -9.58
CA THR A 79 2.10 -14.52 -9.97
C THR A 79 3.42 -14.92 -9.29
N PHE A 80 4.53 -14.85 -10.03
CA PHE A 80 5.89 -15.10 -9.54
C PHE A 80 6.04 -16.38 -8.68
N PRO A 81 5.59 -17.57 -9.15
CA PRO A 81 5.77 -18.83 -8.45
C PRO A 81 7.26 -19.19 -8.35
N GLY A 82 7.71 -19.64 -7.18
CA GLY A 82 9.10 -20.03 -6.93
C GLY A 82 10.08 -18.87 -6.75
N TYR A 83 9.63 -17.61 -6.85
CA TYR A 83 10.47 -16.44 -6.57
C TYR A 83 10.69 -16.28 -5.06
N TRP A 84 11.89 -15.84 -4.69
CA TRP A 84 12.20 -15.41 -3.34
C TRP A 84 11.70 -13.99 -3.08
N SER A 85 11.31 -13.70 -1.84
CA SER A 85 10.81 -12.39 -1.45
C SER A 85 10.97 -12.14 0.06
N ASN A 86 10.54 -10.97 0.53
CA ASN A 86 10.35 -10.69 1.96
C ASN A 86 9.29 -11.62 2.57
N ALA A 87 9.18 -11.61 3.90
CA ALA A 87 8.36 -12.52 4.69
C ALA A 87 6.93 -12.70 4.13
N CYS A 88 6.12 -11.64 4.03
CA CYS A 88 4.74 -11.78 3.54
C CYS A 88 4.36 -10.61 2.64
N CYS A 89 3.74 -10.92 1.50
CA CYS A 89 3.20 -9.93 0.56
C CYS A 89 1.79 -10.33 0.16
N SER A 90 0.84 -9.42 0.26
CA SER A 90 -0.55 -9.68 -0.12
C SER A 90 -1.35 -8.38 -0.18
N HIS A 91 -2.68 -8.50 -0.12
CA HIS A 91 -3.62 -7.43 -0.35
C HIS A 91 -4.59 -7.30 0.82
N PRO A 92 -4.99 -6.07 1.20
CA PRO A 92 -6.21 -5.88 1.96
C PRO A 92 -7.42 -6.31 1.11
N ARG A 93 -8.33 -7.04 1.75
CA ARG A 93 -9.64 -7.35 1.18
C ARG A 93 -10.52 -6.10 1.20
N PHE A 94 -11.36 -5.94 0.18
CA PHE A 94 -12.39 -4.90 0.16
C PHE A 94 -13.53 -5.25 1.13
N MET A 95 -13.28 -5.05 2.41
CA MET A 95 -14.21 -5.25 3.52
C MET A 95 -13.93 -4.22 4.62
N PRO A 96 -14.91 -3.92 5.50
CA PRO A 96 -14.77 -2.86 6.51
C PRO A 96 -13.47 -2.94 7.33
N ASP A 97 -13.13 -4.13 7.83
CA ASP A 97 -12.00 -4.31 8.74
C ASP A 97 -10.62 -4.15 8.09
N GLU A 98 -10.52 -4.33 6.77
CA GLU A 98 -9.25 -4.22 6.03
C GLU A 98 -9.18 -2.98 5.12
N THR A 99 -10.32 -2.32 4.89
CA THR A 99 -10.41 -1.08 4.11
C THR A 99 -10.34 0.17 4.99
N ASN A 100 -10.82 0.08 6.24
CA ASN A 100 -10.81 1.22 7.17
C ASN A 100 -9.37 1.66 7.50
N SER A 101 -9.17 2.95 7.76
CA SER A 101 -7.89 3.54 8.13
C SER A 101 -8.03 4.46 9.35
N ASP A 102 -9.02 4.20 10.21
CA ASP A 102 -9.13 4.80 11.53
C ASP A 102 -8.94 3.70 12.61
N PRO A 103 -7.88 3.77 13.44
CA PRO A 103 -6.75 4.70 13.35
C PRO A 103 -5.91 4.48 12.06
N PRO A 104 -5.02 5.43 11.68
CA PRO A 104 -4.23 5.33 10.44
C PRO A 104 -3.58 3.96 10.23
N PHE A 105 -3.71 3.43 9.02
CA PHE A 105 -3.19 2.13 8.58
C PHE A 105 -3.83 0.91 9.25
N SER A 106 -4.87 1.06 10.09
CA SER A 106 -5.49 -0.06 10.81
C SER A 106 -5.92 -1.20 9.87
N GLY A 107 -6.65 -0.91 8.79
CA GLY A 107 -7.15 -1.95 7.91
C GLY A 107 -6.06 -2.71 7.15
N ILE A 108 -5.03 -2.01 6.66
CA ILE A 108 -3.92 -2.68 5.98
C ILE A 108 -3.05 -3.49 6.96
N LYS A 109 -2.91 -3.03 8.21
CA LYS A 109 -2.28 -3.81 9.28
C LYS A 109 -3.09 -5.07 9.63
N CYS A 110 -4.42 -4.99 9.68
CA CYS A 110 -5.29 -6.16 9.85
C CYS A 110 -5.08 -7.19 8.74
N ALA A 111 -4.98 -6.73 7.48
CA ALA A 111 -4.68 -7.59 6.34
C ALA A 111 -3.30 -8.27 6.46
N ALA A 112 -2.27 -7.50 6.85
CA ALA A 112 -0.92 -8.01 7.08
C ALA A 112 -0.88 -9.04 8.22
N GLN A 113 -1.52 -8.74 9.36
CA GLN A 113 -1.65 -9.64 10.50
C GLN A 113 -2.31 -10.96 10.09
N ARG A 114 -3.44 -10.90 9.39
CA ARG A 114 -4.15 -12.09 8.91
C ARG A 114 -3.27 -12.92 7.99
N ARG A 115 -2.63 -12.33 6.98
CA ARG A 115 -1.81 -13.07 6.02
C ARG A 115 -0.54 -13.64 6.63
N MET A 116 0.09 -12.95 7.57
CA MET A 116 1.21 -13.50 8.35
C MET A 116 0.77 -14.78 9.09
N SER A 117 -0.42 -14.78 9.71
CA SER A 117 -0.97 -15.97 10.36
C SER A 117 -1.30 -17.09 9.36
N GLU A 118 -1.93 -16.77 8.22
CA GLU A 118 -2.30 -17.75 7.18
C GLU A 118 -1.08 -18.39 6.47
N GLU A 119 -0.04 -17.61 6.16
CA GLU A 119 1.16 -18.08 5.43
C GLU A 119 2.17 -18.78 6.34
N PHE A 120 2.22 -18.46 7.64
CA PHE A 120 3.23 -18.96 8.58
C PHE A 120 2.68 -19.73 9.78
N LYS A 121 1.35 -19.93 9.85
CA LYS A 121 0.64 -20.63 10.93
C LYS A 121 0.98 -20.11 12.33
N ILE A 122 1.28 -18.82 12.43
CA ILE A 122 1.59 -18.16 13.70
C ILE A 122 0.35 -17.52 14.32
N PRO A 123 0.34 -17.29 15.65
CA PRO A 123 -0.65 -16.43 16.29
C PRO A 123 -0.68 -15.03 15.66
N LEU A 124 -1.82 -14.35 15.81
CA LEU A 124 -1.96 -12.98 15.36
C LEU A 124 -0.94 -12.09 16.09
N ILE A 125 -0.01 -11.51 15.34
CA ILE A 125 0.94 -10.52 15.86
C ILE A 125 0.16 -9.23 16.19
N PRO A 126 0.37 -8.56 17.35
CA PRO A 126 -0.33 -7.32 17.66
C PRO A 126 -0.17 -6.23 16.57
N LEU A 127 -1.21 -5.44 16.31
CA LEU A 127 -1.21 -4.47 15.20
C LEU A 127 -0.19 -3.34 15.40
N GLU A 128 0.12 -3.02 16.65
CA GLU A 128 1.16 -2.07 17.04
C GLU A 128 2.56 -2.54 16.63
N SER A 129 2.81 -3.84 16.50
CA SER A 129 4.10 -4.39 16.07
C SER A 129 4.35 -4.26 14.56
N PHE A 130 3.34 -3.82 13.79
CA PHE A 130 3.49 -3.53 12.36
C PHE A 130 3.89 -2.07 12.17
N HIS A 131 5.19 -1.79 12.14
CA HIS A 131 5.71 -0.44 11.97
C HIS A 131 5.64 -0.04 10.50
N PHE A 132 4.87 1.01 10.19
CA PHE A 132 4.78 1.54 8.84
C PHE A 132 6.09 2.25 8.48
N ILE A 133 6.74 1.78 7.42
CA ILE A 133 8.01 2.36 6.96
C ILE A 133 7.76 3.30 5.78
N ASP A 134 7.09 2.83 4.75
CA ASP A 134 6.88 3.64 3.54
C ASP A 134 5.79 3.05 2.66
N ARG A 135 5.41 3.78 1.60
CA ARG A 135 4.58 3.29 0.51
C ARG A 135 5.06 3.75 -0.84
N PHE A 136 4.91 2.90 -1.84
CA PHE A 136 5.29 3.20 -3.22
C PHE A 136 4.34 2.55 -4.20
N ILE A 137 4.23 3.13 -5.40
CA ILE A 137 3.49 2.53 -6.50
C ILE A 137 4.49 1.86 -7.43
N TYR A 138 4.23 0.61 -7.82
CA TYR A 138 5.03 -0.09 -8.81
C TYR A 138 4.17 -0.90 -9.78
N LYS A 139 4.73 -1.16 -10.97
CA LYS A 139 4.23 -2.17 -11.92
C LYS A 139 5.29 -3.25 -12.10
N ALA A 140 4.88 -4.50 -12.24
CA ALA A 140 5.79 -5.58 -12.61
C ALA A 140 5.06 -6.63 -13.44
N GLN A 141 5.52 -6.86 -14.66
CA GLN A 141 4.97 -7.94 -15.48
C GLN A 141 5.56 -9.29 -15.04
N PHE A 142 4.72 -10.32 -14.93
CA PHE A 142 5.17 -11.69 -14.71
C PHE A 142 5.22 -12.49 -16.03
N ASN A 143 4.13 -12.47 -16.80
CA ASN A 143 4.05 -13.09 -18.12
C ASN A 143 3.15 -12.26 -19.06
N GLU A 144 2.77 -12.80 -20.22
CA GLU A 144 1.94 -12.09 -21.21
C GLU A 144 0.55 -11.70 -20.67
N SER A 145 0.02 -12.45 -19.69
CA SER A 145 -1.34 -12.29 -19.17
C SER A 145 -1.39 -11.76 -17.74
N LEU A 146 -0.32 -11.92 -16.95
CA LEU A 146 -0.31 -11.62 -15.52
C LEU A 146 0.82 -10.68 -15.12
N GLY A 147 0.55 -9.84 -14.12
CA GLY A 147 1.52 -8.97 -13.47
C GLY A 147 0.96 -8.36 -12.19
N GLU A 148 1.64 -7.33 -11.70
CA GLU A 148 1.31 -6.57 -10.50
C GLU A 148 1.24 -5.08 -10.85
N HIS A 149 0.26 -4.37 -10.27
CA HIS A 149 0.19 -2.91 -10.27
C HIS A 149 -0.34 -2.44 -8.93
N GLU A 150 0.57 -2.15 -8.02
CA GLU A 150 0.24 -2.03 -6.61
C GLU A 150 0.66 -0.68 -6.05
N LEU A 151 -0.17 -0.15 -5.17
CA LEU A 151 0.24 0.82 -4.15
C LEU A 151 0.59 0.01 -2.89
N ASP A 152 1.88 -0.26 -2.74
CA ASP A 152 2.41 -1.19 -1.75
C ASP A 152 2.80 -0.46 -0.45
N TYR A 153 2.31 -0.97 0.66
CA TYR A 153 2.59 -0.54 2.03
C TYR A 153 3.69 -1.41 2.66
N VAL A 154 4.83 -0.80 3.01
CA VAL A 154 5.95 -1.50 3.64
C VAL A 154 5.81 -1.47 5.15
N PHE A 155 5.77 -2.66 5.75
CA PHE A 155 5.78 -2.84 7.20
C PHE A 155 7.02 -3.57 7.67
N PHE A 156 7.61 -3.10 8.75
CA PHE A 156 8.59 -3.84 9.51
C PHE A 156 7.95 -4.42 10.76
N VAL A 157 8.26 -5.68 11.03
CA VAL A 157 7.77 -6.41 12.20
C VAL A 157 8.97 -7.08 12.86
N ARG A 158 9.06 -6.98 14.19
CA ARG A 158 10.00 -7.79 14.97
C ARG A 158 9.25 -8.88 15.72
N SER A 159 9.68 -10.13 15.59
CA SER A 159 9.07 -11.25 16.29
C SER A 159 10.02 -12.43 16.40
N ASP A 160 9.97 -13.11 17.54
CA ASP A 160 10.70 -14.34 17.83
C ASP A 160 9.78 -15.58 17.79
N LEU A 161 8.58 -15.42 17.23
CA LEU A 161 7.65 -16.53 17.04
C LEU A 161 8.28 -17.60 16.14
N LEU A 162 8.07 -18.87 16.51
CA LEU A 162 8.45 -19.99 15.65
C LEU A 162 7.57 -19.99 14.41
N ILE A 163 8.21 -19.90 13.24
CA ILE A 163 7.55 -19.85 11.93
C ILE A 163 7.35 -21.26 11.39
N GLU A 164 6.12 -21.60 11.01
CA GLU A 164 5.80 -22.85 10.29
C GLU A 164 5.14 -22.55 8.94
N PRO A 165 5.87 -22.62 7.82
CA PRO A 165 5.32 -22.24 6.53
C PRO A 165 4.12 -23.11 6.14
N ASN A 166 3.08 -22.46 5.66
CA ASN A 166 2.02 -23.12 4.93
C ASN A 166 2.51 -23.44 3.51
N PHE A 167 2.85 -24.71 3.26
CA PHE A 167 3.44 -25.15 1.99
C PHE A 167 2.60 -24.92 0.73
N ASN A 168 1.31 -24.61 0.88
CA ASN A 168 0.47 -24.17 -0.25
C ASN A 168 0.79 -22.75 -0.71
N GLU A 169 1.42 -21.95 0.15
CA GLU A 169 1.71 -20.52 -0.05
C GLU A 169 3.23 -20.26 -0.10
N VAL A 170 3.99 -20.96 0.74
CA VAL A 170 5.43 -20.78 0.97
C VAL A 170 6.17 -22.11 0.80
N GLU A 171 7.04 -22.22 -0.22
CA GLU A 171 7.82 -23.44 -0.48
C GLU A 171 8.96 -23.62 0.54
N LEU A 172 9.68 -22.53 0.83
CA LEU A 172 10.86 -22.51 1.69
C LEU A 172 10.94 -21.18 2.44
N ILE A 173 11.61 -21.20 3.60
CA ILE A 173 11.95 -20.01 4.37
C ILE A 173 13.41 -20.04 4.75
N GLN A 174 14.00 -18.85 4.94
CA GLN A 174 15.35 -18.70 5.46
C GLN A 174 15.47 -17.41 6.25
N TYR A 175 16.09 -17.47 7.43
CA TYR A 175 16.57 -16.27 8.12
C TYR A 175 17.96 -15.92 7.57
N VAL A 176 18.13 -14.67 7.17
CA VAL A 176 19.38 -14.16 6.58
C VAL A 176 19.89 -12.95 7.32
N GLU A 177 21.21 -12.86 7.45
CA GLU A 177 21.90 -11.65 7.86
C GLU A 177 22.04 -10.66 6.70
N GLU A 178 22.36 -9.41 6.99
CA GLU A 178 22.52 -8.35 5.98
C GLU A 178 23.53 -8.74 4.88
N ALA A 179 24.70 -9.27 5.29
CA ALA A 179 25.75 -9.69 4.37
C ALA A 179 25.31 -10.87 3.49
N GLN A 180 24.66 -11.87 4.09
CA GLN A 180 24.13 -13.03 3.37
C GLN A 180 23.07 -12.62 2.33
N LEU A 181 22.20 -11.67 2.67
CA LEU A 181 21.20 -11.19 1.71
C LEU A 181 21.85 -10.49 0.50
N LYS A 182 22.92 -9.71 0.71
CA LYS A 182 23.67 -9.09 -0.40
C LYS A 182 24.24 -10.15 -1.32
N GLU A 183 24.87 -11.18 -0.76
CA GLU A 183 25.41 -12.30 -1.54
C GLU A 183 24.32 -13.04 -2.33
N LEU A 184 23.15 -13.28 -1.73
CA LEU A 184 22.02 -13.92 -2.41
C LEU A 184 21.46 -13.05 -3.55
N LEU A 185 21.38 -11.73 -3.36
CA LEU A 185 20.92 -10.81 -4.41
C LEU A 185 21.90 -10.78 -5.58
N GLU A 186 23.21 -10.72 -5.31
CA GLU A 186 24.25 -10.82 -6.34
C GLU A 186 24.25 -12.17 -7.04
N PHE A 187 24.08 -13.27 -6.29
CA PHE A 187 23.96 -14.60 -6.85
C PHE A 187 22.77 -14.69 -7.79
N SER A 188 21.61 -14.16 -7.39
CA SER A 188 20.41 -14.11 -8.22
C SER A 188 20.61 -13.25 -9.48
N ASP A 189 21.42 -12.19 -9.43
CA ASP A 189 21.79 -11.40 -10.62
C ASP A 189 22.70 -12.19 -11.58
N ARG A 190 23.62 -12.99 -11.05
CA ARG A 190 24.54 -13.82 -11.86
C ARG A 190 23.91 -15.13 -12.38
N LYS A 191 22.92 -15.67 -11.65
CA LYS A 191 22.33 -17.00 -11.85
C LYS A 191 20.79 -16.99 -11.76
N PRO A 192 20.10 -16.17 -12.58
CA PRO A 192 18.64 -16.06 -12.54
C PRO A 192 17.90 -17.37 -12.88
N GLU A 193 18.56 -18.31 -13.58
CA GLU A 193 18.02 -19.63 -13.86
C GLU A 193 17.91 -20.53 -12.60
N ILE A 194 18.65 -20.21 -11.53
CA ILE A 194 18.66 -20.95 -10.27
C ILE A 194 17.78 -20.27 -9.22
N MET A 195 17.91 -18.94 -9.11
CA MET A 195 17.26 -18.16 -8.06
C MET A 195 16.85 -16.80 -8.60
N GLN A 196 15.59 -16.44 -8.40
CA GLN A 196 15.09 -15.10 -8.68
C GLN A 196 14.43 -14.52 -7.43
N PHE A 197 14.66 -13.24 -7.19
CA PHE A 197 13.89 -12.46 -6.23
C PHE A 197 12.77 -11.69 -6.94
N ALA A 198 11.66 -11.56 -6.24
CA ALA A 198 10.51 -10.81 -6.69
C ALA A 198 10.89 -9.34 -7.01
N PRO A 199 10.30 -8.73 -8.06
CA PRO A 199 10.68 -7.38 -8.49
C PRO A 199 10.56 -6.32 -7.39
N TRP A 200 9.48 -6.34 -6.60
CA TRP A 200 9.27 -5.40 -5.49
C TRP A 200 10.31 -5.59 -4.38
N PHE A 201 10.68 -6.82 -4.05
CA PHE A 201 11.70 -7.10 -3.06
C PHE A 201 13.06 -6.57 -3.50
N ARG A 202 13.46 -6.84 -4.75
CA ARG A 202 14.73 -6.31 -5.31
C ARG A 202 14.76 -4.79 -5.26
N LEU A 203 13.63 -4.16 -5.52
CA LEU A 203 13.47 -2.72 -5.51
C LEU A 203 13.67 -2.12 -4.12
N ILE A 204 13.00 -2.68 -3.12
CA ILE A 204 13.14 -2.27 -1.72
C ILE A 204 14.58 -2.55 -1.24
N ALA A 205 15.13 -3.71 -1.59
CA ALA A 205 16.47 -4.13 -1.22
C ALA A 205 17.56 -3.17 -1.72
N LYS A 206 17.56 -2.88 -3.03
CA LYS A 206 18.59 -2.03 -3.67
C LYS A 206 18.54 -0.58 -3.22
N LYS A 207 17.36 -0.07 -2.84
CA LYS A 207 17.17 1.35 -2.55
C LYS A 207 17.17 1.70 -1.07
N PHE A 208 16.60 0.85 -0.22
CA PHE A 208 16.21 1.27 1.12
C PHE A 208 16.52 0.26 2.21
N LEU A 209 16.36 -1.04 1.94
CA LEU A 209 16.42 -2.08 2.96
C LEU A 209 17.73 -2.04 3.75
N PHE A 210 18.88 -1.96 3.09
CA PHE A 210 20.18 -1.96 3.77
C PHE A 210 20.46 -0.67 4.55
N LEU A 211 19.82 0.43 4.18
CA LEU A 211 19.86 1.65 4.99
C LEU A 211 19.01 1.44 6.24
N TRP A 212 17.76 0.99 6.09
CA TRP A 212 16.85 0.73 7.20
C TRP A 212 17.38 -0.36 8.14
N TRP A 213 18.05 -1.39 7.61
CA TRP A 213 18.58 -2.50 8.39
C TRP A 213 19.56 -2.03 9.47
N LYS A 214 20.42 -1.06 9.14
CA LYS A 214 21.40 -0.50 10.09
C LYS A 214 20.76 0.21 11.27
N HIS A 215 19.55 0.75 11.07
CA HIS A 215 18.79 1.45 12.11
C HIS A 215 17.88 0.52 12.92
N LEU A 216 17.70 -0.76 12.51
CA LEU A 216 16.95 -1.75 13.30
C LEU A 216 17.60 -2.03 14.66
N ALA A 217 18.94 -1.94 14.74
CA ALA A 217 19.68 -2.28 15.96
C ALA A 217 19.56 -1.20 17.06
N THR A 218 19.13 0.02 16.71
CA THR A 218 19.17 1.19 17.59
C THR A 218 17.82 1.44 18.26
N ASP A 219 16.71 1.46 17.51
CA ASP A 219 15.33 1.45 18.04
C ASP A 219 14.31 1.32 16.89
N MET A 220 13.27 0.47 17.04
CA MET A 220 12.17 0.38 16.05
C MET A 220 11.28 1.63 16.07
N ASP A 221 11.18 2.31 17.20
CA ASP A 221 10.42 3.56 17.32
C ASP A 221 11.16 4.73 16.65
N GLU A 222 12.50 4.71 16.66
CA GLU A 222 13.33 5.69 15.95
C GLU A 222 13.25 5.50 14.43
N LEU A 223 13.07 4.26 13.95
CA LEU A 223 12.83 3.96 12.53
C LEU A 223 11.55 4.59 11.98
N GLU A 224 10.46 4.62 12.75
CA GLU A 224 9.27 5.38 12.36
C GLU A 224 9.59 6.87 12.21
N SER A 225 10.45 7.43 13.06
CA SER A 225 10.86 8.83 12.97
C SER A 225 11.77 9.13 11.76
N ILE A 226 12.66 8.20 11.41
CA ILE A 226 13.59 8.30 10.25
C ILE A 226 12.82 8.15 8.94
N ALA A 227 11.88 7.20 8.86
CA ALA A 227 10.95 7.06 7.75
C ALA A 227 10.09 8.32 7.53
N ASN A 228 9.78 9.04 8.61
CA ASN A 228 9.03 10.30 8.58
C ASN A 228 9.90 11.55 8.43
N THR A 229 11.23 11.42 8.45
CA THR A 229 12.13 12.53 8.14
C THR A 229 12.11 12.72 6.63
N PRO A 230 11.91 13.95 6.10
CA PRO A 230 12.07 14.22 4.67
C PRO A 230 13.57 14.14 4.34
N ALA A 231 14.12 12.92 4.36
CA ALA A 231 15.50 12.68 4.09
C ALA A 231 15.71 12.69 2.58
N VAL A 232 16.18 13.87 2.15
CA VAL A 232 17.26 14.08 1.20
C VAL A 232 17.02 13.58 -0.22
N GLU A 233 16.85 14.58 -1.10
CA GLU A 233 17.00 14.58 -2.55
C GLU A 233 16.15 13.63 -3.40
N VAL A 234 15.45 14.30 -4.30
CA VAL A 234 14.87 13.78 -5.53
C VAL A 234 15.87 12.87 -6.23
N MET A 235 15.59 11.56 -6.24
CA MET A 235 15.97 10.73 -7.39
C MET A 235 14.69 10.35 -8.11
N LEU A 236 14.32 11.23 -9.06
CA LEU A 236 13.45 10.89 -10.17
C LEU A 236 14.12 9.69 -10.85
N VAL A 237 13.67 8.46 -10.57
CA VAL A 237 14.09 7.33 -11.39
C VAL A 237 13.29 7.41 -12.68
N ALA A 238 13.80 8.22 -13.60
CA ALA A 238 13.57 8.01 -15.01
C ALA A 238 14.01 6.58 -15.33
N CYS A 239 13.18 5.90 -16.13
CA CYS A 239 13.38 4.56 -16.66
C CYS A 239 14.85 4.13 -16.75
N ILE A 240 15.24 3.11 -15.98
CA ILE A 240 16.29 2.21 -16.48
C ILE A 240 15.56 1.24 -17.40
N ILE A 241 15.57 1.56 -18.70
CA ILE A 241 15.48 0.52 -19.72
C ILE A 241 16.67 -0.40 -19.43
N ILE A 242 16.42 -1.59 -18.90
CA ILE A 242 17.42 -2.66 -18.98
C ILE A 242 17.43 -3.08 -20.45
N GLU A 243 18.31 -2.46 -21.23
CA GLU A 243 18.73 -3.07 -22.48
C GLU A 243 19.49 -4.35 -22.12
N SER A 244 18.87 -5.48 -22.48
CA SER A 244 19.53 -6.72 -22.87
C SER A 244 20.47 -7.37 -21.85
N ILE A 245 19.92 -8.28 -21.03
CA ILE A 245 20.43 -9.66 -20.97
C ILE A 245 19.21 -10.60 -20.93
N SER A 246 18.88 -11.18 -22.09
CA SER A 246 18.19 -12.46 -22.31
C SER A 246 17.62 -13.16 -21.05
N THR A 247 16.50 -12.67 -20.51
CA THR A 247 15.39 -13.47 -19.97
C THR A 247 14.16 -12.57 -20.02
N ASN A 248 13.06 -13.09 -20.56
CA ASN A 248 11.84 -12.33 -20.80
C ASN A 248 11.33 -11.72 -19.49
N THR A 249 11.13 -10.39 -19.55
CA THR A 249 10.21 -9.62 -18.72
C THR A 249 10.74 -9.09 -17.38
N THR A 250 10.91 -7.76 -17.26
CA THR A 250 10.29 -6.94 -16.18
C THR A 250 10.41 -5.45 -16.54
N LEU A 251 9.28 -4.77 -16.83
CA LEU A 251 9.19 -3.31 -16.79
C LEU A 251 8.77 -2.90 -15.37
N VAL A 252 9.63 -2.21 -14.64
CA VAL A 252 9.29 -1.64 -13.31
C VAL A 252 9.30 -0.12 -13.39
N ILE A 253 8.13 0.50 -13.24
CA ILE A 253 7.98 1.95 -13.12
C ILE A 253 7.62 2.26 -11.67
N LEU A 254 8.31 3.23 -11.07
CA LEU A 254 8.09 3.63 -9.69
C LEU A 254 7.56 5.05 -9.58
N GLU A 255 6.53 5.22 -8.77
CA GLU A 255 6.07 6.52 -8.31
C GLU A 255 5.96 6.51 -6.78
N ARG A 256 6.56 7.50 -6.12
CA ARG A 256 6.63 7.54 -4.65
C ARG A 256 5.94 8.80 -4.13
N ASN A 257 5.06 8.63 -3.14
CA ASN A 257 4.33 9.72 -2.50
C ASN A 257 4.99 10.11 -1.17
N PHE A 258 5.99 11.00 -1.22
CA PHE A 258 6.84 11.42 -0.09
C PHE A 258 6.17 12.28 1.00
N HIS A 259 4.85 12.48 0.97
CA HIS A 259 4.17 13.46 1.85
C HIS A 259 2.93 12.88 2.53
N VAL A 260 3.11 11.84 3.35
CA VAL A 260 2.05 11.38 4.27
C VAL A 260 1.99 12.35 5.46
N ARG A 261 1.01 13.26 5.46
CA ARG A 261 0.73 14.08 6.65
C ARG A 261 -0.25 13.34 7.53
N LYS A 262 0.17 12.82 8.69
CA LYS A 262 -0.72 12.14 9.68
C LYS A 262 -2.01 12.94 9.98
N SER A 263 -1.93 14.27 9.91
CA SER A 263 -3.09 15.17 10.07
C SER A 263 -4.21 14.97 9.03
N GLN A 264 -3.90 14.50 7.81
CA GLN A 264 -4.90 14.24 6.77
C GLN A 264 -5.71 12.96 7.01
N TYR A 265 -5.20 12.03 7.82
CA TYR A 265 -5.88 10.77 8.16
C TYR A 265 -6.68 10.88 9.46
N TRP A 266 -6.17 11.63 10.45
CA TRP A 266 -6.88 11.90 11.70
C TRP A 266 -7.95 13.02 11.56
N CYS A 267 -7.77 13.95 10.62
CA CYS A 267 -8.68 15.06 10.41
C CYS A 267 -8.69 15.51 8.93
N PRO A 268 -9.33 14.74 8.03
CA PRO A 268 -9.32 15.06 6.60
C PRO A 268 -9.84 16.48 6.37
N THR A 269 -9.08 17.28 5.62
CA THR A 269 -9.33 18.73 5.50
C THR A 269 -9.85 19.11 4.12
N ILE A 270 -10.85 19.98 4.07
CA ILE A 270 -11.32 20.59 2.82
C ILE A 270 -11.13 22.11 2.86
N ASN A 271 -10.72 22.71 1.74
CA ASN A 271 -10.63 24.17 1.62
C ASN A 271 -11.93 24.76 1.09
N VAL A 272 -12.24 26.00 1.49
CA VAL A 272 -13.48 26.69 1.12
C VAL A 272 -13.76 26.76 -0.39
N GLU A 273 -12.72 26.77 -1.24
CA GLU A 273 -12.88 26.71 -2.71
C GLU A 273 -13.49 25.40 -3.23
N LYS A 274 -13.32 24.29 -2.49
CA LYS A 274 -13.81 22.96 -2.89
C LYS A 274 -15.13 22.58 -2.23
N ILE A 275 -15.60 23.32 -1.24
CA ILE A 275 -16.85 22.98 -0.54
C ILE A 275 -18.03 23.05 -1.52
N TRP A 276 -18.04 24.04 -2.41
CA TRP A 276 -19.08 24.18 -3.42
C TRP A 276 -19.12 23.00 -4.41
N SER A 277 -17.98 22.31 -4.61
CA SER A 277 -17.92 21.16 -5.51
C SER A 277 -18.58 19.90 -4.94
N LEU A 278 -18.88 19.87 -3.63
CA LEU A 278 -19.52 18.72 -2.98
C LEU A 278 -21.03 18.62 -3.27
N ILE A 279 -21.67 19.73 -3.66
CA ILE A 279 -23.10 19.75 -3.97
C ILE A 279 -23.33 19.31 -5.43
N PRO A 280 -24.31 18.46 -5.75
CA PRO A 280 -24.68 18.14 -7.14
C PRO A 280 -25.06 19.38 -7.97
N GLU A 281 -24.75 19.36 -9.27
CA GLU A 281 -24.94 20.50 -10.17
C GLU A 281 -26.40 20.96 -10.27
N THR A 282 -27.36 20.03 -10.15
CA THR A 282 -28.80 20.31 -10.13
C THR A 282 -29.20 21.22 -8.96
N VAL A 283 -28.66 20.93 -7.78
CA VAL A 283 -28.89 21.69 -6.55
C VAL A 283 -28.20 23.05 -6.64
N ARG A 284 -26.97 23.12 -7.18
CA ARG A 284 -26.29 24.42 -7.37
C ARG A 284 -27.10 25.38 -8.24
N ARG A 285 -27.73 24.89 -9.31
CA ARG A 285 -28.58 25.70 -10.22
C ARG A 285 -29.89 26.15 -9.56
N GLN A 286 -30.42 25.37 -8.63
CA GLN A 286 -31.61 25.74 -7.87
C GLN A 286 -31.32 26.91 -6.91
N TYR A 287 -30.17 26.86 -6.22
CA TYR A 287 -29.78 27.87 -5.24
C TYR A 287 -29.08 29.09 -5.85
N SER A 288 -28.62 29.03 -7.11
CA SER A 288 -28.07 30.20 -7.81
C SER A 288 -29.12 31.28 -8.12
N ARG A 289 -30.40 30.91 -8.15
CA ARG A 289 -31.53 31.80 -8.47
C ARG A 289 -32.19 32.43 -7.25
N SER A 290 -31.94 31.92 -6.04
CA SER A 290 -32.58 32.42 -4.81
C SER A 290 -31.52 32.79 -3.75
N LYS A 291 -31.52 34.05 -3.31
CA LYS A 291 -30.63 34.53 -2.23
C LYS A 291 -31.22 34.35 -0.83
N SER A 292 -32.50 33.98 -0.74
CA SER A 292 -33.23 33.83 0.53
C SER A 292 -33.02 32.47 1.21
N LYS A 293 -32.48 31.48 0.49
CA LYS A 293 -32.21 30.13 1.02
C LYS A 293 -30.76 29.73 0.74
N ALA A 294 -30.11 29.11 1.73
CA ALA A 294 -28.74 28.66 1.65
C ALA A 294 -28.69 27.12 1.63
N PRO A 295 -27.89 26.49 0.75
CA PRO A 295 -27.68 25.05 0.80
C PRO A 295 -26.90 24.66 2.05
N VAL A 296 -27.30 23.54 2.66
CA VAL A 296 -26.57 22.91 3.77
C VAL A 296 -25.58 21.91 3.18
N ILE A 297 -24.31 22.08 3.51
CA ILE A 297 -23.20 21.24 3.03
C ILE A 297 -22.60 20.52 4.22
N ASP A 298 -22.84 19.22 4.29
CA ASP A 298 -22.23 18.37 5.29
C ASP A 298 -20.92 17.79 4.76
N VAL A 299 -19.81 18.38 5.20
CA VAL A 299 -18.49 17.94 4.73
C VAL A 299 -18.08 16.63 5.41
N VAL A 300 -18.67 16.29 6.57
CA VAL A 300 -18.41 15.03 7.30
C VAL A 300 -18.97 13.85 6.51
N GLN A 301 -20.18 13.98 5.95
CA GLN A 301 -20.74 12.98 5.04
C GLN A 301 -19.87 12.76 3.78
N SER A 302 -19.09 13.76 3.39
CA SER A 302 -18.15 13.68 2.27
C SER A 302 -16.75 13.22 2.69
N GLY A 303 -16.58 12.73 3.92
CA GLY A 303 -15.30 12.24 4.45
C GLY A 303 -14.33 13.31 4.95
N TYR A 304 -14.78 14.56 5.16
CA TYR A 304 -13.95 15.66 5.66
C TYR A 304 -14.34 16.09 7.08
N HIS A 305 -13.35 16.27 7.95
CA HIS A 305 -13.57 16.66 9.34
C HIS A 305 -13.27 18.14 9.62
N LYS A 306 -12.37 18.78 8.85
CA LYS A 306 -11.96 20.18 9.08
C LYS A 306 -12.02 21.07 7.85
N VAL A 307 -12.55 22.28 8.02
CA VAL A 307 -12.66 23.28 6.95
C VAL A 307 -11.57 24.35 7.06
N LEU A 308 -10.81 24.53 5.98
CA LEU A 308 -9.68 25.44 5.86
C LEU A 308 -9.96 26.63 4.91
N GLY A 309 -9.38 27.79 5.21
CA GLY A 309 -9.71 29.05 4.53
C GLY A 309 -9.01 29.33 3.20
N LYS A 310 -8.42 28.36 2.48
CA LYS A 310 -7.76 28.63 1.18
C LYS A 310 -8.78 28.83 0.05
N GLY A 311 -8.50 29.76 -0.85
CA GLY A 311 -9.33 30.04 -2.04
C GLY A 311 -10.55 30.91 -1.78
N LYS A 312 -11.56 30.87 -2.66
CA LYS A 312 -12.75 31.74 -2.63
C LYS A 312 -14.04 30.91 -2.67
N LEU A 313 -15.04 31.35 -1.92
CA LEU A 313 -16.42 30.87 -2.05
C LEU A 313 -17.16 31.70 -3.11
N PRO A 314 -18.16 31.12 -3.78
CA PRO A 314 -19.09 31.91 -4.59
C PRO A 314 -19.78 32.97 -3.71
N LYS A 315 -20.24 34.07 -4.33
CA LYS A 315 -20.99 35.14 -3.65
C LYS A 315 -22.44 34.70 -3.36
N GLN A 316 -22.60 33.55 -2.70
CA GLN A 316 -23.86 32.91 -2.34
C GLN A 316 -23.77 32.44 -0.88
N PRO A 317 -24.79 32.71 -0.05
CA PRO A 317 -24.88 32.16 1.31
C PRO A 317 -24.84 30.64 1.32
N VAL A 318 -24.04 30.05 2.22
CA VAL A 318 -23.90 28.60 2.43
C VAL A 318 -23.91 28.25 3.91
N ILE A 319 -24.55 27.15 4.29
CA ILE A 319 -24.46 26.60 5.64
C ILE A 319 -23.53 25.39 5.59
N VAL A 320 -22.41 25.43 6.29
CA VAL A 320 -21.41 24.35 6.27
C VAL A 320 -21.41 23.65 7.62
N LYS A 321 -21.56 22.32 7.61
CA LYS A 321 -21.44 21.44 8.77
C LYS A 321 -20.08 20.75 8.76
N ALA A 322 -19.29 20.86 9.83
CA ALA A 322 -17.99 20.19 9.98
C ALA A 322 -17.64 19.98 11.46
N LYS A 323 -16.73 19.03 11.76
CA LYS A 323 -16.21 18.84 13.13
C LYS A 323 -15.33 20.00 13.59
N PHE A 324 -14.57 20.61 12.66
CA PHE A 324 -13.67 21.72 12.97
C PHE A 324 -13.67 22.79 11.87
N PHE A 325 -13.50 24.05 12.26
CA PHE A 325 -13.27 25.16 11.32
C PHE A 325 -11.97 25.90 11.65
N SER A 326 -11.25 26.34 10.62
CA SER A 326 -10.21 27.36 10.80
C SER A 326 -10.86 28.75 10.91
N LYS A 327 -10.27 29.64 11.72
CA LYS A 327 -10.70 31.04 11.86
C LYS A 327 -10.91 31.72 10.51
N ARG A 328 -9.96 31.52 9.59
CA ARG A 328 -10.01 32.05 8.22
C ARG A 328 -11.15 31.47 7.39
N ALA A 329 -11.54 30.21 7.60
CA ALA A 329 -12.70 29.63 6.93
C ALA A 329 -14.00 30.23 7.45
N GLU A 330 -14.15 30.38 8.76
CA GLU A 330 -15.34 30.99 9.35
C GLU A 330 -15.55 32.43 8.87
N GLU A 331 -14.50 33.24 8.87
CA GLU A 331 -14.54 34.63 8.38
C GLU A 331 -15.03 34.68 6.93
N LYS A 332 -14.56 33.76 6.08
CA LYS A 332 -14.96 33.71 4.66
C LYS A 332 -16.39 33.22 4.45
N ILE A 333 -16.82 32.22 5.23
CA ILE A 333 -18.20 31.71 5.17
C ILE A 333 -19.18 32.79 5.66
N LYS A 334 -18.87 33.46 6.76
CA LYS A 334 -19.65 34.60 7.29
C LYS A 334 -19.68 35.77 6.30
N LYS A 335 -18.56 36.05 5.62
CA LYS A 335 -18.45 37.13 4.62
C LYS A 335 -19.40 36.96 3.41
N VAL A 336 -19.75 35.72 3.05
CA VAL A 336 -20.72 35.45 1.97
C VAL A 336 -22.16 35.30 2.48
N GLY A 337 -22.43 35.62 3.76
CA GLY A 337 -23.73 35.49 4.40
C GLY A 337 -24.06 34.05 4.85
N GLY A 338 -23.04 33.18 4.93
CA GLY A 338 -23.18 31.80 5.36
C GLY A 338 -23.04 31.57 6.86
N ALA A 339 -23.26 30.33 7.30
CA ALA A 339 -23.11 29.91 8.69
C ALA A 339 -22.23 28.65 8.82
N CYS A 340 -21.46 28.57 9.90
CA CYS A 340 -20.69 27.38 10.26
C CYS A 340 -21.41 26.64 11.40
N LEU A 341 -21.69 25.36 11.21
CA LEU A 341 -22.30 24.50 12.21
C LEU A 341 -21.29 23.42 12.62
N LEU A 342 -20.96 23.38 13.91
CA LEU A 342 -20.13 22.32 14.47
C LEU A 342 -20.98 21.05 14.62
N VAL A 343 -20.43 19.91 14.20
CA VAL A 343 -21.04 18.59 14.36
C VAL A 343 -20.12 17.73 15.21
N ALA A 344 -20.68 16.97 16.16
CA ALA A 344 -19.91 16.11 17.07
C ALA A 344 -19.29 14.90 16.33
#